data_AF-A0A3A4S0R8-F1
#
_entry.id   AF-A0A3A4S0R8-F1
#
_cell.length_a   1.000
_cell.length_b   1.000
_cell.length_c   1.000
_cell.angle_alpha   90.00
_cell.angle_beta   90.00
_cell.angle_gamma   90.00
#
_symmetry.space_group_name_H-M   'P 1'
#
loop_
_entity.id
_entity.type
_entity.pdbx_description
1 polymer ?
#
loop_
_entity_poly.entity_id
_entity_poly.type
_entity_poly.pdbx_seq_one_letter_code
_entity_poly.pdbx_strand_id
1 'polypeptide(L)' 'MGKCINHPDRETSLLCMKYNLYLCEECIACRDPAIYCKYRTSCPIWFMDNRGGSKIDDRPEDTGIILDTSKPVI' A
#
# COMPACT_ATOMS: atom_id res chain seq x y z
N MET A 1 13.95 -0.80 -13.25
CA MET A 1 13.43 -1.71 -12.20
C MET A 1 14.62 -2.29 -11.46
N GLY A 2 14.47 -2.65 -10.19
CA GLY A 2 15.56 -3.20 -9.37
C GLY A 2 15.29 -4.65 -8.96
N LYS A 3 16.25 -5.27 -8.26
CA LYS A 3 16.13 -6.64 -7.75
C LYS A 3 15.95 -6.64 -6.25
N CYS A 4 15.06 -7.49 -5.74
CA CYS A 4 14.87 -7.61 -4.29
C CYS A 4 16.18 -7.99 -3.60
N ILE A 5 16.53 -7.29 -2.52
CA ILE A 5 17.76 -7.57 -1.75
C ILE A 5 17.80 -9.00 -1.17
N ASN A 6 16.62 -9.56 -0.86
CA ASN A 6 16.50 -10.91 -0.30
C ASN A 6 16.31 -11.98 -1.40
N HIS A 7 15.89 -11.58 -2.60
CA HIS A 7 15.54 -12.47 -3.71
C HIS A 7 16.14 -11.90 -5.02
N PRO A 8 17.40 -12.21 -5.36
CA PRO A 8 18.07 -11.63 -6.54
C PRO A 8 17.46 -12.07 -7.88
N ASP A 9 16.67 -13.13 -7.88
CA ASP A 9 15.90 -13.63 -9.02
C ASP A 9 14.60 -12.85 -9.26
N ARG A 10 14.15 -12.04 -8.29
CA ARG A 10 12.90 -11.28 -8.37
C ARG A 10 13.16 -9.82 -8.68
N GLU A 11 12.58 -9.37 -9.79
CA GLU A 11 12.51 -7.95 -10.12
C GLU A 11 11.34 -7.30 -9.38
N THR A 12 11.54 -6.04 -8.96
CA THR A 12 10.56 -5.27 -8.22
C THR A 12 10.72 -3.79 -8.50
N SER A 13 9.60 -3.07 -8.38
CA SER A 13 9.55 -1.61 -8.48
C SER A 13 9.49 -0.94 -7.10
N LEU A 14 9.37 -1.71 -6.03
CA LEU A 14 9.25 -1.16 -4.68
C LEU A 14 10.63 -0.80 -4.14
N LEU A 15 10.89 0.51 -4.11
CA LEU A 15 12.15 1.10 -3.64
C LEU A 15 11.95 1.73 -2.25
N CYS A 16 12.79 1.33 -1.30
CA CYS A 16 12.99 2.08 -0.08
C CYS A 16 13.92 3.26 -0.35
N MET A 17 13.38 4.49 -0.46
CA MET A 17 14.18 5.69 -0.75
C MET A 17 15.15 6.08 0.37
N LYS A 18 14.89 5.67 1.62
CA LYS A 18 15.79 5.95 2.75
C LYS A 18 17.13 5.22 2.61
N TYR A 19 17.09 3.95 2.20
CA TYR A 19 18.26 3.08 2.10
C TYR A 19 18.69 2.80 0.66
N ASN A 20 17.91 3.26 -0.32
CA ASN A 20 18.07 2.98 -1.73
C ASN A 20 18.12 1.47 -2.03
N LEU A 21 17.20 0.70 -1.44
CA LEU A 21 17.11 -0.75 -1.58
C LEU A 21 15.76 -1.18 -2.14
N TYR A 22 15.78 -2.21 -2.98
CA TYR A 22 14.60 -2.79 -3.59
C TYR A 22 14.10 -4.01 -2.80
N LEU A 23 12.78 -4.14 -2.67
CA LEU A 23 12.11 -5.21 -1.91
C LEU A 23 10.96 -5.79 -2.74
N CYS A 24 10.79 -7.11 -2.79
CA CYS A 24 9.61 -7.71 -3.41
C CYS A 24 8.40 -7.64 -2.45
N GLU A 25 7.20 -7.92 -2.96
CA GLU A 25 5.95 -7.84 -2.19
C GLU A 25 5.94 -8.71 -0.92
N GLU A 26 6.55 -9.89 -0.99
CA GLU A 26 6.69 -10.80 0.17
C GLU A 26 7.70 -10.30 1.22
N CYS A 27 8.66 -9.47 0.82
CA CYS A 27 9.69 -8.92 1.69
C CYS A 27 9.39 -7.49 2.16
N ILE A 28 8.21 -6.96 1.83
CA ILE A 28 7.81 -5.61 2.27
C ILE A 28 7.73 -5.60 3.79
N ALA A 29 8.70 -4.96 4.41
CA ALA A 29 8.68 -4.60 5.82
C ALA A 29 9.51 -3.32 5.99
N CYS A 30 8.98 -2.32 6.70
CA CYS A 30 9.79 -1.15 6.97
C CYS A 30 10.92 -1.50 7.96
N ARG A 31 12.18 -1.23 7.59
CA ARG A 31 13.33 -1.51 8.46
C ARG A 31 13.36 -0.66 9.74
N ASP A 32 12.89 0.59 9.67
CA ASP A 32 12.78 1.46 10.84
C ASP A 32 11.36 2.04 10.97
N PRO A 33 10.42 1.29 11.53
CA PRO A 33 9.06 1.76 11.74
C PRO A 33 8.98 2.85 12.82
N ALA A 34 9.85 2.80 13.83
CA ALA A 34 9.85 3.73 14.96
C ALA A 34 10.71 5.00 14.75
N ILE A 35 11.55 5.04 13.71
CA ILE A 35 12.45 6.17 13.46
C ILE A 35 11.83 7.08 12.39
N TYR A 36 12.00 8.40 12.56
CA TYR A 36 11.58 9.37 11.56
C TYR A 36 12.17 9.08 10.16
N CYS A 37 11.31 9.14 9.15
CA CYS A 37 11.69 8.97 7.75
C CYS A 37 10.99 10.06 6.92
N LYS A 38 11.76 10.94 6.27
CA LYS A 38 11.21 12.04 5.46
C LYS A 38 10.38 11.59 4.25
N TYR A 39 10.57 10.35 3.80
CA TYR A 39 9.85 9.77 2.66
C TYR A 39 8.55 9.06 3.06
N ARG A 40 8.17 9.04 4.35
CA ARG A 40 7.06 8.23 4.89
C ARG A 40 5.75 8.43 4.13
N THR A 41 5.42 9.68 3.81
CA THR A 41 4.17 10.06 3.15
C THR A 41 4.07 9.50 1.73
N SER A 42 5.19 9.27 1.05
CA SER A 42 5.26 8.78 -0.32
C SER A 42 5.86 7.36 -0.44
N CYS A 43 6.12 6.69 0.69
CA CYS A 43 6.80 5.40 0.71
C CYS A 43 5.79 4.26 0.46
N PRO A 44 5.84 3.55 -0.68
CA PRO A 44 4.91 2.46 -0.97
C PRO A 44 5.10 1.30 0.01
N ILE A 45 6.33 1.02 0.44
CA ILE A 45 6.63 -0.05 1.41
C ILE A 45 5.93 0.22 2.74
N TRP A 46 5.99 1.44 3.26
CA TRP A 46 5.31 1.80 4.51
C TRP A 46 3.80 1.74 4.39
N PHE A 47 3.28 2.20 3.27
CA PHE A 47 1.85 2.15 3.00
C PHE A 47 1.34 0.69 3.00
N MET A 48 2.06 -0.20 2.33
CA MET A 48 1.75 -1.62 2.26
C MET A 48 1.89 -2.32 3.62
N ASP A 49 2.96 -2.05 4.36
CA ASP A 49 3.29 -2.66 5.66
C ASP A 49 2.33 -2.22 6.79
N ASN A 50 2.07 -0.92 6.93
CA ASN A 50 1.34 -0.38 8.09
C ASN A 50 -0.17 -0.20 7.86
N ARG A 51 -0.66 -0.21 6.61
CA ARG A 51 -2.11 -0.06 6.32
C ARG A 51 -2.79 -1.34 5.89
N GLY A 52 -2.16 -2.50 6.10
CA GLY A 52 -2.73 -3.79 5.71
C GLY A 52 -2.86 -3.90 4.18
N GLY A 53 -1.81 -3.54 3.44
CA GLY A 53 -1.77 -3.33 2.00
C GLY A 53 -2.36 -4.43 1.11
N SER A 54 -2.61 -5.62 1.65
CA SER A 54 -3.30 -6.71 0.97
C SER A 54 -4.83 -6.57 0.92
N LYS A 55 -5.45 -5.57 1.57
CA LYS A 55 -6.93 -5.44 1.67
C LYS A 55 -7.49 -4.09 1.23
N ILE A 56 -6.78 -3.34 0.41
CA ILE A 56 -7.22 -2.01 -0.03
C ILE A 56 -8.25 -2.11 -1.18
N ASP A 57 -8.19 -3.18 -1.98
CA ASP A 57 -9.19 -3.50 -3.00
C ASP A 57 -10.47 -4.16 -2.46
N ASP A 58 -10.60 -4.34 -1.14
CA ASP A 58 -11.88 -4.72 -0.52
C ASP A 58 -12.80 -3.50 -0.46
N ARG A 59 -13.16 -2.98 -1.64
CA ARG A 59 -14.27 -2.06 -1.78
C ARG A 59 -15.54 -2.92 -1.65
N PRO A 60 -16.42 -2.70 -0.67
CA PRO A 60 -17.73 -3.32 -0.74
C PRO A 60 -18.32 -2.94 -2.10
N GLU A 61 -18.67 -3.94 -2.91
CA GLU A 61 -19.42 -3.72 -4.13
C GLU A 61 -20.62 -2.86 -3.78
N ASP A 62 -20.76 -1.73 -4.49
CA ASP A 62 -21.84 -0.79 -4.32
C ASP A 62 -23.16 -1.55 -4.55
N THR A 63 -23.77 -2.09 -3.49
CA THR A 63 -25.16 -2.52 -3.53
C THR A 63 -25.95 -1.24 -3.70
N GLY A 64 -26.22 -0.92 -4.96
CA GLY A 64 -26.80 0.34 -5.39
C GLY A 64 -27.84 0.83 -4.42
N ILE A 65 -27.59 2.02 -3.87
CA ILE A 65 -28.62 2.82 -3.22
C ILE A 65 -29.65 3.10 -4.32
N ILE A 66 -30.71 2.30 -4.35
CA ILE A 66 -31.93 2.69 -5.05
C ILE A 66 -32.37 3.95 -4.30
N LEU A 67 -32.12 5.12 -4.88
CA LEU A 67 -32.74 6.35 -4.45
C LEU A 67 -34.24 6.14 -4.66
N ASP A 68 -34.94 5.65 -3.63
CA ASP A 68 -36.39 5.61 -3.59
C ASP A 68 -36.87 7.06 -3.60
N THR A 69 -37.17 7.57 -4.80
CA THR A 69 -37.69 8.92 -5.06
C THR A 69 -39.13 9.09 -4.56
N SER A 70 -39.64 8.15 -3.75
CA SER A 70 -41.02 8.09 -3.28
C SER A 70 -41.26 8.82 -1.96
N LYS A 71 -40.22 9.36 -1.30
CA LYS A 71 -40.40 10.19 -0.10
C LYS A 71 -40.47 11.68 -0.47
N PRO A 72 -41.64 12.34 -0.34
CA PRO A 72 -41.71 13.77 -0.51
C PRO A 72 -40.90 14.45 0.61
N VAL A 73 -40.04 15.39 0.21
CA VAL A 73 -39.45 16.36 1.13
C VAL A 73 -40.60 17.27 1.59
N ILE A 74 -40.90 17.20 2.88
CA ILE A 74 -41.89 18.05 3.57
C ILE A 74 -41.26 19.42 3.84
#